data_AF-A0A142XVW1-F1
#
_entry.id   AF-A0A142XVW1-F1
#
_cell.length_a   1.000
_cell.length_b   1.000
_cell.length_c   1.000
_cell.angle_alpha   90.00
_cell.angle_beta   90.00
_cell.angle_gamma   90.00
#
_symmetry.space_group_name_H-M   'P 1'
#
loop_
_entity.id
_entity.type
_entity.pdbx_description
1 polymer ?
#
loop_
_entity_poly.entity_id
_entity_poly.type
_entity_poly.pdbx_seq_one_letter_code
_entity_poly.pdbx_strand_id
1 'polypeptide(L)'
;MLMNKKLHSPLAFDPDFTPVLIEFVSNLRLRDAAIREALRSKDLPSLRRIAHQLKGAFGAYGFPALTNLAADVERLIDSGEGLRDIAIASDRLLDAMSLVSAEPETL
;
A
#
# COMPACT_ATOMS: atom_id res chain seq x y z
N MET A 1 7.97 -12.66 -20.20
CA MET A 1 6.58 -12.25 -19.94
C MET A 1 6.27 -12.65 -18.50
N LEU A 2 6.58 -11.79 -17.52
CA LEU A 2 6.37 -12.13 -16.11
C LEU A 2 4.90 -11.93 -15.80
N MET A 3 4.21 -13.02 -15.48
CA MET A 3 2.86 -13.02 -14.93
C MET A 3 2.96 -12.33 -13.55
N ASN A 4 2.65 -11.04 -13.47
CA ASN A 4 2.53 -10.35 -12.18
C ASN A 4 1.27 -10.87 -11.48
N LYS A 5 1.42 -11.92 -10.66
CA LYS A 5 0.35 -12.49 -9.85
C LYS A 5 -0.27 -11.39 -8.99
N LYS A 6 -1.60 -11.27 -9.05
CA LYS A 6 -2.35 -10.30 -8.25
C LYS A 6 -2.39 -10.74 -6.79
N LEU A 7 -2.44 -9.76 -5.89
CA LEU A 7 -2.62 -9.94 -4.46
C LEU A 7 -4.09 -9.72 -4.13
N HIS A 8 -4.69 -10.70 -3.45
CA HIS A 8 -6.09 -10.67 -3.08
C HIS A 8 -6.22 -10.71 -1.56
N SER A 9 -7.23 -10.03 -1.04
CA SER A 9 -7.61 -10.14 0.36
C SER A 9 -8.18 -11.55 0.62
N PRO A 10 -7.94 -12.16 1.79
CA PRO A 10 -8.69 -13.34 2.23
C PRO A 10 -10.21 -13.10 2.26
N LEU A 11 -10.64 -11.84 2.44
CA LEU A 11 -12.05 -11.44 2.42
C LEU A 11 -12.67 -11.53 1.02
N ALA A 12 -11.88 -11.65 -0.04
CA ALA A 12 -12.37 -11.69 -1.43
C ALA A 12 -13.19 -12.95 -1.76
N PHE A 13 -13.16 -13.96 -0.89
CA PHE A 13 -13.96 -15.18 -1.02
C PHE A 13 -15.34 -15.08 -0.36
N ASP A 14 -15.63 -13.96 0.31
CA ASP A 14 -16.94 -13.66 0.87
C ASP A 14 -17.60 -12.54 0.04
N PRO A 15 -18.69 -12.85 -0.71
CA PRO A 15 -19.38 -11.88 -1.55
C PRO A 15 -19.83 -10.61 -0.81
N ASP A 16 -20.12 -10.69 0.49
CA ASP A 16 -20.58 -9.55 1.29
C ASP A 16 -19.49 -8.47 1.42
N PHE A 17 -18.21 -8.84 1.27
CA PHE A 17 -17.07 -7.92 1.32
C PHE A 17 -16.69 -7.33 -0.05
N THR A 18 -17.26 -7.83 -1.15
CA THR A 18 -16.91 -7.39 -2.50
C THR A 18 -17.05 -5.88 -2.72
N PRO A 19 -18.16 -5.21 -2.32
CA PRO A 19 -18.29 -3.77 -2.50
C PRO A 19 -17.21 -2.98 -1.75
N VAL A 20 -16.88 -3.41 -0.54
CA VAL A 20 -15.88 -2.77 0.31
C VAL A 20 -14.47 -2.96 -0.25
N LEU A 21 -14.16 -4.14 -0.80
CA LEU A 21 -12.88 -4.41 -1.44
C LEU A 21 -12.69 -3.58 -2.72
N ILE A 22 -13.74 -3.43 -3.53
CA ILE A 22 -13.71 -2.57 -4.72
C ILE A 22 -13.42 -1.12 -4.35
N GLU A 23 -14.10 -0.59 -3.32
CA GLU A 23 -13.85 0.75 -2.83
C GLU A 23 -12.42 0.91 -2.30
N PHE A 24 -11.96 -0.05 -1.50
CA PHE A 24 -10.60 -0.07 -0.97
C PHE A 24 -9.54 0.00 -2.08
N VAL A 25 -9.64 -0.88 -3.09
CA VAL A 25 -8.68 -0.91 -4.21
C VAL A 25 -8.76 0.35 -5.07
N SER A 26 -9.96 0.90 -5.27
CA SER A 26 -10.15 2.17 -5.97
C SER A 26 -9.44 3.32 -5.25
N ASN A 27 -9.51 3.35 -3.92
CA ASN A 27 -8.84 4.34 -3.09
C ASN A 27 -7.31 4.21 -3.09
N LEU A 28 -6.74 3.03 -3.34
CA LEU A 28 -5.28 2.85 -3.40
C LEU A 28 -4.62 3.70 -4.50
N ARG A 29 -5.33 3.98 -5.61
CA ARG A 29 -4.84 4.85 -6.69
C ARG A 29 -4.61 6.28 -6.20
N LEU A 30 -5.49 6.80 -5.35
CA LEU A 30 -5.34 8.11 -4.72
C LEU A 30 -4.18 8.12 -3.73
N ARG A 31 -3.97 7.00 -3.02
CA ARG A 31 -2.84 6.84 -2.08
C ARG A 31 -1.50 6.77 -2.80
N ASP A 32 -1.42 6.05 -3.93
CA ASP A 32 -0.23 6.00 -4.80
C ASP A 32 0.18 7.43 -5.23
N ALA A 33 -0.77 8.19 -5.80
CA ALA A 33 -0.51 9.56 -6.23
C ALA A 33 -0.04 10.46 -5.07
N ALA A 34 -0.66 10.34 -3.89
CA ALA A 34 -0.29 11.11 -2.71
C ALA A 34 1.12 10.76 -2.19
N ILE A 35 1.52 9.49 -2.21
CA ILE A 35 2.88 9.07 -1.85
C ILE A 35 3.90 9.65 -2.83
N ARG A 36 3.64 9.53 -4.13
CA ARG A 36 4.54 10.08 -5.18
C ARG A 36 4.71 11.59 -5.03
N GLU A 37 3.62 12.30 -4.74
CA GLU A 37 3.67 13.73 -4.51
C GLU A 37 4.48 14.09 -3.26
N ALA A 38 4.25 13.39 -2.14
CA ALA A 38 4.99 13.62 -0.90
C ALA A 38 6.50 13.35 -1.07
N LEU A 39 6.89 12.34 -1.85
CA LEU A 39 8.28 12.08 -2.21
C LEU A 39 8.87 13.22 -3.06
N ARG A 40 8.13 13.67 -4.09
CA ARG A 40 8.56 14.74 -5.01
C ARG A 40 8.76 16.06 -4.28
N SER A 41 7.86 16.40 -3.36
CA SER A 41 7.91 17.63 -2.56
C SER A 41 8.77 17.51 -1.29
N LYS A 42 9.29 16.32 -0.98
CA LYS A 42 10.00 15.98 0.27
C LYS A 42 9.17 16.24 1.53
N ASP A 43 7.85 16.12 1.43
CA ASP A 43 6.92 16.26 2.55
C ASP A 43 6.86 14.95 3.37
N LEU A 44 7.89 14.74 4.18
CA LEU A 44 8.00 13.58 5.07
C LEU A 44 6.86 13.49 6.09
N PRO A 45 6.35 14.59 6.70
CA PRO A 45 5.17 14.53 7.56
C PRO A 45 3.94 13.94 6.86
N SER A 46 3.65 14.37 5.62
CA SER A 46 2.55 13.80 4.85
C SER A 46 2.80 12.34 4.48
N LEU A 47 4.01 11.99 4.03
CA LEU A 47 4.37 10.62 3.68
C LEU A 47 4.20 9.67 4.86
N ARG A 48 4.68 10.07 6.04
CA ARG A 48 4.53 9.32 7.30
C ARG A 48 3.06 9.06 7.63
N ARG A 49 2.22 10.10 7.56
CA ARG A 49 0.78 9.98 7.83
C ARG A 49 0.10 9.02 6.85
N ILE A 50 0.46 9.07 5.58
CA ILE A 50 -0.07 8.17 4.55
C ILE A 50 0.37 6.72 4.85
N ALA A 51 1.65 6.50 5.14
CA ALA A 51 2.20 5.20 5.49
C ALA A 51 1.49 4.60 6.73
N HIS A 52 1.28 5.39 7.78
CA HIS A 52 0.55 4.97 8.97
C HIS A 52 -0.90 4.53 8.65
N GLN A 53 -1.62 5.33 7.86
CA GLN A 53 -3.00 5.01 7.46
C GLN A 53 -3.06 3.73 6.61
N LEU A 54 -2.11 3.57 5.68
CA LEU A 54 -1.99 2.38 4.86
C LEU A 54 -1.67 1.13 5.68
N LYS A 55 -0.77 1.22 6.66
CA LYS A 55 -0.47 0.12 7.59
C LYS A 55 -1.73 -0.40 8.27
N GLY A 56 -2.56 0.50 8.82
CA GLY A 56 -3.83 0.14 9.44
C GLY A 56 -4.81 -0.49 8.45
N ALA A 57 -4.97 0.11 7.27
CA ALA A 57 -5.87 -0.40 6.24
C ALA A 57 -5.45 -1.78 5.72
N PHE A 58 -4.17 -1.96 5.33
CA PHE A 58 -3.66 -3.25 4.86
C PHE A 58 -3.81 -4.36 5.92
N GLY A 59 -3.64 -4.03 7.20
CA GLY A 59 -3.92 -4.97 8.29
C GLY A 59 -5.38 -5.40 8.32
N ALA A 60 -6.32 -4.44 8.25
CA ALA A 60 -7.76 -4.71 8.26
C ALA A 60 -8.24 -5.54 7.06
N TYR A 61 -7.60 -5.39 5.90
CA TYR A 61 -7.93 -6.15 4.68
C TYR A 61 -7.06 -7.40 4.45
N GLY A 62 -6.21 -7.79 5.41
CA GLY A 62 -5.47 -9.06 5.35
C GLY A 62 -4.28 -9.07 4.40
N PHE A 63 -3.56 -7.95 4.28
CA PHE A 63 -2.34 -7.81 3.46
C PHE A 63 -1.08 -7.66 4.32
N PRO A 64 -0.63 -8.68 5.06
CA PRO A 64 0.47 -8.56 6.04
C PRO A 64 1.79 -8.07 5.41
N ALA A 65 2.09 -8.47 4.18
CA ALA A 65 3.28 -8.00 3.48
C ALA A 65 3.23 -6.49 3.21
N LEU A 66 2.09 -5.96 2.77
CA LEU A 66 1.91 -4.52 2.56
C LEU A 66 1.87 -3.74 3.88
N THR A 67 1.29 -4.33 4.94
CA THR A 67 1.36 -3.77 6.29
C THR A 67 2.79 -3.54 6.74
N ASN A 68 3.67 -4.52 6.53
CA ASN A 68 5.09 -4.42 6.88
C ASN A 68 5.81 -3.36 6.04
N LEU A 69 5.58 -3.32 4.73
CA LEU A 69 6.17 -2.30 3.85
C LEU A 69 5.75 -0.88 4.27
N ALA A 70 4.48 -0.67 4.61
CA ALA A 70 3.99 0.61 5.11
C ALA A 70 4.60 0.98 6.47
N ALA A 71 4.73 -0.01 7.38
CA ALA A 71 5.40 0.18 8.66
C ALA A 71 6.88 0.54 8.50
N ASP A 72 7.57 -0.03 7.52
CA ASP A 72 8.97 0.30 7.24
C ASP A 72 9.14 1.74 6.76
N VAL A 73 8.27 2.23 5.87
CA VAL A 73 8.30 3.65 5.46
C VAL A 73 8.09 4.57 6.66
N GLU A 74 7.08 4.30 7.50
CA GLU A 74 6.82 5.08 8.71
C GLU A 74 8.02 5.05 9.67
N ARG A 75 8.61 3.87 9.90
CA ARG A 75 9.77 3.69 10.80
C ARG A 75 11.00 4.44 10.30
N LEU A 76 11.31 4.38 9.01
CA LEU A 76 12.46 5.09 8.44
C LEU A 76 12.32 6.60 8.63
N ILE A 77 11.12 7.15 8.44
CA ILE A 77 10.84 8.57 8.69
C ILE A 77 11.00 8.90 10.18
N ASP A 78 10.43 8.08 11.07
CA ASP A 78 10.49 8.30 12.53
C ASP A 78 11.91 8.19 13.08
N SER A 79 12.76 7.39 12.44
CA SER A 79 14.16 7.21 12.81
C SER A 79 15.08 8.30 12.22
N GLY A 80 14.55 9.20 11.40
CA GLY A 80 15.34 10.26 10.75
C GLY A 80 16.28 9.77 9.65
N GLU A 81 15.92 8.66 8.98
CA GLU A 81 16.74 8.07 7.92
C GLU A 81 16.79 8.93 6.66
N GLY A 82 17.77 8.66 5.80
CA GLY A 82 18.00 9.43 4.59
C GLY A 82 16.85 9.34 3.58
N LEU A 83 16.61 10.44 2.84
CA LEU A 83 15.56 10.51 1.81
C LEU A 83 15.68 9.38 0.75
N ARG A 84 16.90 8.93 0.46
CA ARG A 84 17.14 7.82 -0.47
C ARG A 84 16.53 6.51 0.04
N ASP A 85 16.73 6.18 1.31
CA ASP A 85 16.23 4.93 1.90
C ASP A 85 14.71 4.97 2.05
N ILE A 86 14.17 6.13 2.43
CA ILE A 86 12.72 6.38 2.45
C ILE A 86 12.11 6.22 1.05
N ALA A 87 12.76 6.75 0.01
CA ALA A 87 12.29 6.61 -1.37
C ALA A 87 12.30 5.14 -1.82
N ILE A 88 13.38 4.40 -1.56
CA ILE A 88 13.48 2.97 -1.90
C ILE A 88 12.37 2.16 -1.20
N ALA A 89 12.13 2.41 0.08
CA ALA A 89 11.06 1.74 0.82
C ALA A 89 9.67 2.11 0.26
N SER A 90 9.47 3.37 -0.10
CA SER A 90 8.22 3.84 -0.69
C SER A 90 7.97 3.25 -2.07
N ASP A 91 8.99 3.11 -2.91
CA ASP A 91 8.89 2.47 -4.23
C ASP A 91 8.47 1.00 -4.08
N ARG A 92 9.06 0.25 -3.14
CA ARG A 92 8.64 -1.13 -2.84
C ARG A 92 7.18 -1.20 -2.40
N LEU A 93 6.72 -0.24 -1.60
CA LEU A 93 5.33 -0.16 -1.19
C LEU A 93 4.40 0.11 -2.39
N LEU A 94 4.76 1.06 -3.26
CA LEU A 94 3.99 1.40 -4.47
C LEU A 94 3.91 0.22 -5.44
N ASP A 95 5.02 -0.50 -5.66
CA ASP A 95 5.07 -1.69 -6.49
C ASP A 95 4.12 -2.76 -5.94
N ALA A 96 4.16 -3.04 -4.63
CA ALA A 96 3.26 -3.99 -4.00
C ALA A 96 1.78 -3.56 -4.07
N MET A 97 1.49 -2.26 -3.90
CA MET A 97 0.13 -1.71 -4.05
C MET A 97 -0.43 -1.92 -5.46
N SER A 98 0.42 -1.85 -6.50
CA SER A 98 0.01 -2.07 -7.90
C SER A 98 -0.48 -3.50 -8.19
N LEU A 99 -0.12 -4.45 -7.32
CA LEU A 99 -0.50 -5.85 -7.44
C LEU A 99 -1.83 -6.16 -6.77
N VAL A 100 -2.36 -5.28 -5.93
CA VAL A 100 -3.63 -5.51 -5.21
C VAL A 100 -4.81 -5.51 -6.18
N SER A 101 -5.68 -6.52 -6.06
CA SER A 101 -6.93 -6.66 -6.81
C SER A 101 -8.10 -6.96 -5.89
N ALA A 102 -9.27 -6.41 -6.20
CA ALA A 102 -10.51 -6.66 -5.47
C ALA A 102 -11.16 -7.99 -5.87
N GLU A 103 -11.01 -8.40 -7.13
CA GLU A 103 -11.56 -9.65 -7.67
C GLU A 103 -10.54 -10.77 -7.47
N PRO A 104 -10.92 -11.94 -6.90
CA PRO A 104 -10.04 -13.10 -6.82
C PRO A 104 -9.72 -13.66 -8.21
N GLU A 105 -8.51 -14.16 -8.42
CA GLU A 105 -8.13 -14.84 -9.66
C GLU A 105 -9.03 -16.08 -9.85
N THR A 106 -9.86 -16.08 -10.88
CA THR A 106 -10.70 -17.23 -11.24
C THR A 106 -9.79 -18.34 -11.75
N LEU A 107 -9.75 -19.47 -11.03
CA LEU A 107 -9.09 -20.71 -11.45
C LEU A 107 -9.71 -21.29 -12.73
#